data_AF-A0A0S3S1X6-F1
#
_entry.id   AF-A0A0S3S1X6-F1
#
_cell.length_a   1.000
_cell.length_b   1.000
_cell.length_c   1.000
_cell.angle_alpha   90.00
_cell.angle_beta   90.00
_cell.angle_gamma   90.00
#
_symmetry.space_group_name_H-M   'P 1'
#
loop_
_entity.id
_entity.type
_entity.pdbx_description
1 polymer ?
#
loop_
_entity_poly.entity_id
_entity_poly.type
_entity_poly.pdbx_seq_one_letter_code
_entity_poly.pdbx_strand_id
1 'polypeptide(L)'
;MDQTVSDSDKPLHVVMFPWLAMGHVYPCFEVSKILAQKGHYTTLVSTPKIIDRLPKLSQTLTPFVKLTKLPLSPHTDQNHLPQDADSTMDIPSDKLYYLKLAYDALQQPMAQLLKTSNPDWVFYDFAASWIPQLAKSLHIPCAYFSPCPAWSICFFDTPKQQLGEAAADRPNPEDYYGPPKWVPFPTNIGLRPYEVRKLLEDVKVNETGASPVFDLNEANSGCDMFVIRSSRDLEQEWLDYLAEFYHKPVVPVGLLPPMQVMDSEEGDNSPDWLKIKAWLDTQKGSSVVYIAFGSEVKLSQENLTELGLGIELSGLPFFWVLRKESVELLPDGFEDRIKDRGVVWKTWAPQPKILAHSSVGGCLTHCGSGSMIENLYFGHVLVMLPFLLDQALYSRVMEEKKVGIEIPRNPQDGSFTRTSVAKALKLAMVDHEGSAYRKNAKEIGKKFSNKDLHNQYIQDFIVSLQNSGTQSK
;
A
#
# COMPACT_ATOMS: atom_id res chain seq x y z
N MET A 1 9.19 17.84 46.11
CA MET A 1 8.42 16.60 45.99
C MET A 1 7.13 16.95 45.29
N ASP A 2 6.76 16.10 44.35
CA ASP A 2 5.63 16.15 43.42
C ASP A 2 5.65 17.22 42.32
N GLN A 3 6.45 16.93 41.29
CA GLN A 3 6.05 17.25 39.92
C GLN A 3 4.95 16.26 39.56
N THR A 4 3.70 16.73 39.51
CA THR A 4 2.59 16.02 38.89
C THR A 4 2.94 15.78 37.43
N VAL A 5 3.37 14.55 37.12
CA VAL A 5 3.52 14.06 35.75
C VAL A 5 2.14 14.16 35.10
N SER A 6 2.05 14.91 34.01
CA SER A 6 0.81 15.01 33.24
C SER A 6 0.42 13.61 32.72
N ASP A 7 -0.86 13.26 32.69
CA ASP A 7 -1.28 11.96 32.13
C ASP A 7 -0.87 11.78 30.65
N SER A 8 -0.49 12.87 29.96
CA SER A 8 0.11 12.88 28.63
C SER A 8 1.56 12.36 28.53
N ASP A 9 2.22 12.03 29.64
CA ASP A 9 3.62 11.54 29.62
C ASP A 9 3.76 10.01 29.79
N LYS A 10 2.66 9.27 29.97
CA LYS A 10 2.72 7.80 30.11
C LYS A 10 2.96 7.12 28.76
N PRO A 11 3.90 6.16 28.67
CA PRO A 11 4.03 5.30 27.50
C PRO A 11 2.69 4.62 27.17
N LEU A 12 2.34 4.61 25.89
CA LEU A 12 1.14 3.95 25.38
C LEU A 12 1.47 2.50 25.06
N HIS A 13 0.50 1.60 25.16
CA HIS A 13 0.56 0.29 24.53
C HIS A 13 -0.43 0.18 23.38
N VAL A 14 0.06 -0.01 22.15
CA VAL A 14 -0.76 -0.14 20.94
C VAL A 14 -0.66 -1.56 20.37
N VAL A 15 -1.78 -2.25 20.23
CA VAL A 15 -1.87 -3.52 19.49
C VAL A 15 -2.24 -3.21 18.04
N MET A 16 -1.56 -3.81 17.06
CA MET A 16 -1.86 -3.66 15.64
C MET A 16 -2.19 -5.00 15.00
N PHE A 17 -3.31 -5.05 14.30
CA PHE A 17 -3.83 -6.25 13.65
C PHE A 17 -4.24 -5.96 12.19
N PRO A 18 -3.28 -5.93 11.26
CA PRO A 18 -3.54 -5.70 9.84
C PRO A 18 -4.11 -6.92 9.13
N TRP A 19 -4.66 -6.70 7.94
CA TRP A 19 -4.95 -7.75 6.96
C TRP A 19 -3.69 -8.52 6.55
N LEU A 20 -3.87 -9.78 6.14
CA LEU A 20 -2.81 -10.74 5.81
C LEU A 20 -2.18 -10.51 4.43
N ALA A 21 -1.83 -9.25 4.14
CA ALA A 21 -1.12 -8.83 2.94
C ALA A 21 0.08 -7.98 3.33
N MET A 22 1.23 -8.18 2.68
CA MET A 22 2.47 -7.48 3.08
C MET A 22 2.34 -5.96 2.94
N GLY A 23 1.51 -5.48 1.99
CA GLY A 23 1.18 -4.06 1.83
C GLY A 23 0.48 -3.43 3.04
N HIS A 24 -0.14 -4.24 3.92
CA HIS A 24 -0.79 -3.81 5.16
C HIS A 24 0.12 -4.03 6.38
N VAL A 25 0.82 -5.16 6.40
CA VAL A 25 1.72 -5.54 7.51
C VAL A 25 2.93 -4.62 7.59
N TYR A 26 3.58 -4.29 6.47
CA TYR A 26 4.77 -3.43 6.49
C TYR A 26 4.49 -2.04 7.06
N PRO A 27 3.42 -1.32 6.65
CA PRO A 27 3.03 -0.06 7.29
C PRO A 27 2.82 -0.18 8.81
N CYS A 28 2.08 -1.18 9.29
CA CYS A 28 1.91 -1.40 10.72
C CYS A 28 3.25 -1.67 11.42
N PHE A 29 4.16 -2.42 10.78
CA PHE A 29 5.49 -2.66 11.30
C PHE A 29 6.34 -1.37 11.38
N GLU A 30 6.23 -0.47 10.39
CA GLU A 30 6.87 0.85 10.46
C GLU A 30 6.30 1.72 11.58
N VAL A 31 4.97 1.81 11.73
CA VAL A 31 4.34 2.53 12.85
C VAL A 31 4.78 1.93 14.19
N SER A 32 4.86 0.60 14.28
CA SER A 32 5.31 -0.10 15.50
C SER A 32 6.71 0.34 15.91
N LYS A 33 7.64 0.41 14.95
CA LYS A 33 9.01 0.87 15.19
C LYS A 33 9.07 2.35 15.56
N ILE A 34 8.28 3.20 14.91
CA ILE A 34 8.24 4.64 15.19
C ILE A 34 7.74 4.91 16.60
N LEU A 35 6.65 4.27 17.01
CA LEU A 35 6.12 4.37 18.37
C LEU A 35 7.14 3.87 19.41
N ALA A 36 7.82 2.75 19.13
CA ALA A 36 8.90 2.24 19.96
C ALA A 36 10.08 3.21 20.09
N GLN A 37 10.50 3.85 19.00
CA GLN A 37 11.55 4.89 19.02
C GLN A 37 11.17 6.10 19.87
N LYS A 38 9.87 6.34 20.06
CA LYS A 38 9.32 7.42 20.89
C LYS A 38 9.01 6.97 22.33
N GLY A 39 9.36 5.73 22.68
CA GLY A 39 9.21 5.20 24.04
C GLY A 39 7.85 4.56 24.34
N HIS A 40 7.00 4.33 23.34
CA HIS A 40 5.74 3.60 23.49
C HIS A 40 5.93 2.10 23.20
N TYR A 41 5.04 1.28 23.74
CA TYR A 41 5.02 -0.16 23.52
C TYR A 41 4.07 -0.52 22.38
N THR A 42 4.45 -1.49 21.58
CA THR A 42 3.61 -1.99 20.48
C THR A 42 3.58 -3.51 20.45
N THR A 43 2.43 -4.06 20.06
CA THR A 43 2.28 -5.48 19.73
C THR A 43 1.78 -5.60 18.30
N LEU A 44 2.62 -6.03 17.37
CA LEU A 44 2.19 -6.37 16.02
C LEU A 44 1.73 -7.83 15.99
N VAL A 45 0.45 -8.04 15.66
CA VAL A 45 -0.18 -9.35 15.61
C VAL A 45 -0.35 -9.77 14.16
N SER A 46 0.15 -10.95 13.80
CA SER A 46 -0.07 -11.54 12.49
C SER A 46 0.17 -13.06 12.55
N THR A 47 0.13 -13.73 11.41
CA THR A 47 0.38 -15.17 11.30
C THR A 47 1.87 -15.51 11.42
N PRO A 48 2.23 -16.75 11.76
CA PRO A 48 3.62 -17.14 11.96
C PRO A 48 4.55 -16.81 10.79
N LYS A 49 4.18 -17.16 9.54
CA LYS A 49 5.06 -16.99 8.38
C LYS A 49 5.13 -15.54 7.93
N ILE A 50 4.06 -14.74 8.09
CA ILE A 50 4.15 -13.28 7.93
C ILE A 50 5.15 -12.69 8.92
N ILE A 51 5.06 -13.01 10.22
CA ILE A 51 6.00 -12.50 11.22
C ILE A 51 7.44 -12.94 10.92
N ASP A 52 7.64 -14.18 10.49
CA ASP A 52 8.97 -14.70 10.13
C ASP A 52 9.56 -14.08 8.85
N ARG A 53 8.71 -13.49 7.99
CA ARG A 53 9.14 -12.73 6.80
C ARG A 53 9.58 -11.30 7.13
N LEU A 54 9.24 -10.78 8.31
CA LEU A 54 9.58 -9.40 8.68
C LEU A 54 11.08 -9.21 8.91
N PRO A 55 11.63 -8.03 8.59
CA PRO A 55 12.99 -7.67 8.96
C PRO A 55 13.20 -7.81 10.46
N LYS A 56 14.41 -8.23 10.86
CA LYS A 56 14.77 -8.30 12.27
C LYS A 56 14.73 -6.90 12.89
N LEU A 57 14.14 -6.82 14.09
CA LEU A 57 14.19 -5.62 14.91
C LEU A 57 15.61 -5.39 15.42
N SER A 58 16.01 -4.12 15.53
CA SER A 58 17.25 -3.76 16.19
C SER A 58 17.14 -4.03 17.70
N GLN A 59 18.27 -4.29 18.35
CA GLN A 59 18.32 -4.58 19.79
C GLN A 59 17.68 -3.47 20.63
N THR A 60 17.77 -2.22 20.18
CA THR A 60 17.16 -1.05 20.85
C THR A 60 15.63 -1.06 20.81
N LEU A 61 15.02 -1.66 19.77
CA LEU A 61 13.55 -1.67 19.62
C LEU A 61 12.89 -2.93 20.17
N THR A 62 13.62 -4.04 20.28
CA THR A 62 13.12 -5.31 20.81
C THR A 62 12.38 -5.20 22.15
N PRO A 63 12.79 -4.36 23.13
CA PRO A 63 12.06 -4.21 24.39
C PRO A 63 10.69 -3.54 24.25
N PHE A 64 10.46 -2.81 23.16
CA PHE A 64 9.26 -1.98 22.93
C PHE A 64 8.33 -2.56 21.87
N VAL A 65 8.82 -3.45 21.00
CA VAL A 65 8.01 -4.07 19.93
C VAL A 65 7.88 -5.57 20.17
N LYS A 66 6.67 -6.02 20.44
CA LYS A 66 6.32 -7.43 20.56
C LYS A 66 5.72 -7.93 19.24
N LEU A 67 6.37 -8.90 18.61
CA LEU A 67 5.81 -9.61 17.46
C LEU A 67 5.03 -10.84 17.96
N THR A 68 3.71 -10.84 17.78
CA THR A 68 2.84 -11.94 18.25
C THR A 68 2.30 -12.74 17.08
N LYS A 69 2.48 -14.05 17.16
CA LYS A 69 2.03 -15.02 16.15
C LYS A 69 0.70 -15.62 16.56
N LEU A 70 -0.33 -15.44 15.74
CA LEU A 70 -1.60 -16.16 15.84
C LEU A 70 -1.73 -17.13 14.66
N PRO A 71 -1.64 -18.46 14.88
CA PRO A 71 -1.80 -19.41 13.81
C PRO A 71 -3.25 -19.37 13.29
N LEU A 72 -3.40 -19.38 11.96
CA LEU A 72 -4.71 -19.61 11.36
C LEU A 72 -5.17 -21.01 11.77
N SER A 73 -6.38 -21.10 12.31
CA SER A 73 -7.00 -22.40 12.51
C SER A 73 -7.19 -23.03 11.12
N PRO A 74 -6.82 -24.30 10.91
CA PRO A 74 -7.18 -24.96 9.68
C PRO A 74 -8.71 -24.97 9.63
N HIS A 75 -9.32 -24.17 8.75
CA HIS A 75 -10.69 -24.42 8.37
C HIS A 75 -10.70 -25.70 7.53
N THR A 76 -10.75 -26.79 8.28
CA THR A 76 -11.34 -28.10 7.99
C THR A 76 -12.25 -28.10 6.77
N ASP A 77 -11.66 -28.23 5.57
CA ASP A 77 -11.60 -29.49 4.85
C ASP A 77 -10.48 -29.41 3.79
N GLN A 78 -9.87 -30.55 3.50
CA GLN A 78 -8.51 -30.75 2.97
C GLN A 78 -8.14 -30.09 1.61
N ASN A 79 -8.94 -29.19 1.02
CA ASN A 79 -8.76 -28.72 -0.36
C ASN A 79 -8.83 -27.19 -0.61
N HIS A 80 -9.04 -26.35 0.41
CA HIS A 80 -9.38 -24.94 0.13
C HIS A 80 -8.25 -23.92 0.28
N LEU A 81 -7.39 -24.04 1.29
CA LEU A 81 -6.13 -23.26 1.39
C LEU A 81 -4.94 -24.21 1.29
N PRO A 82 -3.89 -23.88 0.51
CA PRO A 82 -2.66 -24.65 0.51
C PRO A 82 -2.09 -24.80 1.93
N GLN A 83 -1.45 -25.93 2.20
CA GLN A 83 -0.67 -26.09 3.43
C GLN A 83 0.36 -24.95 3.51
N ASP A 84 0.42 -24.29 4.66
CA ASP A 84 1.30 -23.13 4.92
C ASP A 84 0.96 -21.84 4.16
N ALA A 85 -0.25 -21.71 3.60
CA ALA A 85 -0.75 -20.44 3.08
C ALA A 85 -1.37 -19.58 4.19
N ASP A 86 -0.74 -18.45 4.48
CA ASP A 86 -1.18 -17.52 5.53
C ASP A 86 -1.21 -16.05 5.09
N SER A 87 -1.06 -15.79 3.78
CA SER A 87 -1.13 -14.45 3.21
C SER A 87 -1.73 -14.45 1.80
N THR A 88 -2.13 -13.28 1.32
CA THR A 88 -2.63 -13.08 -0.05
C THR A 88 -1.64 -13.50 -1.14
N MET A 89 -0.33 -13.44 -0.85
CA MET A 89 0.70 -13.84 -1.82
C MET A 89 0.81 -15.37 -1.98
N ASP A 90 0.38 -16.13 -0.99
CA ASP A 90 0.50 -17.59 -0.96
C ASP A 90 -0.70 -18.28 -1.65
N ILE A 91 -1.73 -17.53 -2.07
CA ILE A 91 -2.97 -18.07 -2.62
C ILE A 91 -3.34 -17.44 -3.96
N PRO A 92 -4.11 -18.15 -4.81
CA PRO A 92 -4.82 -17.54 -5.92
C PRO A 92 -6.06 -16.75 -5.44
N SER A 93 -6.58 -15.84 -6.26
CA SER A 93 -7.64 -14.89 -5.89
C SER A 93 -8.97 -15.56 -5.55
N ASP A 94 -9.29 -16.69 -6.19
CA ASP A 94 -10.48 -17.51 -5.93
C ASP A 94 -10.48 -18.18 -4.53
N LYS A 95 -9.34 -18.19 -3.84
CA LYS A 95 -9.23 -18.69 -2.46
C LYS A 95 -9.27 -17.58 -1.40
N LEU A 96 -9.42 -16.32 -1.78
CA LEU A 96 -9.45 -15.17 -0.86
C LEU A 96 -10.58 -15.29 0.19
N TYR A 97 -11.72 -15.86 -0.19
CA TYR A 97 -12.83 -16.18 0.72
C TYR A 97 -12.38 -17.02 1.92
N TYR A 98 -11.63 -18.10 1.68
CA TYR A 98 -11.19 -19.00 2.75
C TYR A 98 -10.15 -18.35 3.65
N LEU A 99 -9.28 -17.50 3.09
CA LEU A 99 -8.34 -16.71 3.88
C LEU A 99 -9.08 -15.73 4.80
N LYS A 100 -10.17 -15.11 4.31
CA LYS A 100 -11.02 -14.23 5.12
C LYS A 100 -11.71 -14.98 6.25
N LEU A 101 -12.26 -16.17 6.00
CA LEU A 101 -12.83 -17.00 7.07
C LEU A 101 -11.77 -17.35 8.13
N ALA A 102 -10.57 -17.75 7.70
CA ALA A 102 -9.45 -18.07 8.59
C ALA A 102 -9.03 -16.88 9.45
N TYR A 103 -9.02 -15.69 8.87
CA TYR A 103 -8.75 -14.46 9.57
C TYR A 103 -9.85 -14.13 10.59
N ASP A 104 -11.13 -14.29 10.24
CA ASP A 104 -12.25 -14.04 11.15
C ASP A 104 -12.30 -15.03 12.32
N ALA A 105 -11.81 -16.25 12.13
CA ALA A 105 -11.68 -17.21 13.22
C ALA A 105 -10.62 -16.82 14.28
N LEU A 106 -9.79 -15.80 14.00
CA LEU A 106 -8.87 -15.23 14.98
C LEU A 106 -9.57 -14.38 16.06
N GLN A 107 -10.88 -14.16 15.98
CA GLN A 107 -11.66 -13.42 16.97
C GLN A 107 -11.40 -13.87 18.42
N GLN A 108 -11.47 -15.17 18.71
CA GLN A 108 -11.30 -15.68 20.08
C GLN A 108 -9.85 -15.55 20.58
N PRO A 109 -8.81 -15.98 19.82
CA PRO A 109 -7.42 -15.69 20.17
C PRO A 109 -7.12 -14.20 20.35
N MET A 110 -7.69 -13.34 19.51
CA MET A 110 -7.53 -11.88 19.62
C MET A 110 -8.19 -11.34 20.88
N ALA A 111 -9.40 -11.79 21.22
CA ALA A 111 -10.09 -11.40 22.44
C ALA A 111 -9.26 -11.74 23.69
N GLN A 112 -8.70 -12.95 23.74
CA GLN A 112 -7.82 -13.35 24.84
C GLN A 112 -6.54 -12.51 24.90
N LEU A 113 -5.94 -12.20 23.75
CA LEU A 113 -4.77 -11.35 23.66
C LEU A 113 -5.08 -9.95 24.20
N LEU A 114 -6.10 -9.27 23.68
CA LEU A 114 -6.50 -7.92 24.10
C LEU A 114 -6.84 -7.85 25.59
N LYS A 115 -7.57 -8.85 26.12
CA LYS A 115 -7.89 -8.94 27.55
C LYS A 115 -6.63 -9.11 28.42
N THR A 116 -5.65 -9.87 27.94
CA THR A 116 -4.41 -10.14 28.70
C THR A 116 -3.46 -8.95 28.65
N SER A 117 -3.32 -8.32 27.48
CA SER A 117 -2.42 -7.18 27.31
C SER A 117 -2.99 -5.85 27.78
N ASN A 118 -4.32 -5.70 27.79
CA ASN A 118 -5.03 -4.47 28.15
C ASN A 118 -4.41 -3.21 27.52
N PRO A 119 -4.30 -3.15 26.18
CA PRO A 119 -3.63 -2.05 25.49
C PRO A 119 -4.45 -0.75 25.59
N ASP A 120 -3.78 0.39 25.42
CA ASP A 120 -4.44 1.69 25.34
C ASP A 120 -5.18 1.87 24.01
N TRP A 121 -4.71 1.21 22.94
CA TRP A 121 -5.33 1.23 21.61
C TRP A 121 -5.21 -0.11 20.90
N VAL A 122 -6.24 -0.48 20.13
CA VAL A 122 -6.16 -1.53 19.10
C VAL A 122 -6.36 -0.93 17.71
N PHE A 123 -5.39 -1.15 16.83
CA PHE A 123 -5.44 -0.74 15.43
C PHE A 123 -5.82 -1.93 14.57
N TYR A 124 -6.76 -1.72 13.67
CA TYR A 124 -7.24 -2.72 12.72
C TYR A 124 -7.50 -2.06 11.36
N ASP A 125 -7.69 -2.83 10.30
CA ASP A 125 -8.06 -2.31 8.99
C ASP A 125 -9.39 -2.91 8.49
N PHE A 126 -9.74 -2.62 7.23
CA PHE A 126 -10.99 -3.04 6.58
C PHE A 126 -11.35 -4.53 6.75
N ALA A 127 -10.36 -5.40 6.96
CA ALA A 127 -10.61 -6.83 7.04
C ALA A 127 -11.19 -7.30 8.37
N ALA A 128 -10.99 -6.53 9.45
CA ALA A 128 -11.36 -6.92 10.80
C ALA A 128 -12.55 -6.10 11.35
N SER A 129 -13.66 -6.08 10.61
CA SER A 129 -14.89 -5.35 11.02
C SER A 129 -15.46 -5.80 12.38
N TRP A 130 -15.05 -6.95 12.90
CA TRP A 130 -15.41 -7.44 14.23
C TRP A 130 -14.57 -6.86 15.38
N ILE A 131 -13.45 -6.17 15.11
CA ILE A 131 -12.59 -5.58 16.15
C ILE A 131 -13.32 -4.49 16.96
N PRO A 132 -14.06 -3.53 16.35
CA PRO A 132 -14.79 -2.51 17.09
C PRO A 132 -15.69 -3.06 18.21
N GLN A 133 -16.52 -4.05 17.87
CA GLN A 133 -17.43 -4.65 18.85
C GLN A 133 -16.66 -5.37 19.97
N LEU A 134 -15.60 -6.10 19.61
CA LEU A 134 -14.73 -6.76 20.57
C LEU A 134 -14.03 -5.75 21.50
N ALA A 135 -13.42 -4.70 20.94
CA ALA A 135 -12.71 -3.67 21.68
C ALA A 135 -13.64 -2.93 22.65
N LYS A 136 -14.86 -2.59 22.19
CA LYS A 136 -15.92 -2.01 23.02
C LYS A 136 -16.28 -2.89 24.21
N SER A 137 -16.38 -4.21 24.03
CA SER A 137 -16.69 -5.16 25.12
C SER A 137 -15.59 -5.24 26.19
N LEU A 138 -14.37 -4.83 25.84
CA LEU A 138 -13.21 -4.80 26.70
C LEU A 138 -12.86 -3.38 27.19
N HIS A 139 -13.66 -2.37 26.83
CA HIS A 139 -13.39 -0.95 27.11
C HIS A 139 -12.03 -0.47 26.56
N ILE A 140 -11.65 -0.95 25.38
CA ILE A 140 -10.42 -0.56 24.68
C ILE A 140 -10.79 0.33 23.48
N PRO A 141 -10.24 1.56 23.37
CA PRO A 141 -10.37 2.37 22.17
C PRO A 141 -9.76 1.68 20.94
N CYS A 142 -10.40 1.84 19.77
CA CYS A 142 -9.94 1.25 18.52
C CYS A 142 -9.78 2.29 17.41
N ALA A 143 -8.74 2.15 16.60
CA ALA A 143 -8.49 3.01 15.46
C ALA A 143 -8.47 2.21 14.16
N TYR A 144 -9.13 2.74 13.13
CA TYR A 144 -9.03 2.22 11.77
C TYR A 144 -7.70 2.71 11.17
N PHE A 145 -6.76 1.80 10.99
CA PHE A 145 -5.49 2.07 10.32
C PHE A 145 -5.59 1.77 8.82
N SER A 146 -5.46 2.80 7.99
CA SER A 146 -5.43 2.62 6.53
C SER A 146 -3.99 2.70 6.00
N PRO A 147 -3.45 1.62 5.40
CA PRO A 147 -2.19 1.68 4.66
C PRO A 147 -2.34 2.37 3.29
N CYS A 148 -3.59 2.65 2.90
CA CYS A 148 -3.96 3.33 1.67
C CYS A 148 -4.49 4.75 1.96
N PRO A 149 -4.43 5.65 0.98
CA PRO A 149 -4.99 7.00 1.10
C PRO A 149 -6.50 7.02 1.41
N ALA A 150 -6.97 8.12 1.99
CA ALA A 150 -8.37 8.31 2.41
C ALA A 150 -9.35 8.27 1.23
N TRP A 151 -8.93 8.69 0.04
CA TRP A 151 -9.77 8.62 -1.16
C TRP A 151 -10.25 7.19 -1.47
N SER A 152 -9.47 6.15 -1.13
CA SER A 152 -9.90 4.77 -1.35
C SER A 152 -11.09 4.41 -0.44
N ILE A 153 -11.04 4.83 0.83
CA ILE A 153 -12.15 4.64 1.78
C ILE A 153 -13.39 5.37 1.28
N CYS A 154 -13.24 6.65 0.94
CA CYS A 154 -14.35 7.51 0.50
C CYS A 154 -14.96 7.08 -0.84
N PHE A 155 -14.20 6.36 -1.67
CA PHE A 155 -14.68 5.83 -2.94
C PHE A 155 -15.43 4.50 -2.78
N PHE A 156 -14.94 3.58 -1.93
CA PHE A 156 -15.52 2.24 -1.78
C PHE A 156 -16.61 2.15 -0.71
N ASP A 157 -16.56 2.96 0.35
CA ASP A 157 -17.63 3.05 1.33
C ASP A 157 -18.54 4.25 1.03
N THR A 158 -19.77 3.95 0.63
CA THR A 158 -20.69 4.95 0.10
C THR A 158 -21.51 5.60 1.23
N PRO A 159 -21.87 6.90 1.13
CA PRO A 159 -22.67 7.59 2.14
C PRO A 159 -24.13 7.12 2.18
N LYS A 160 -24.40 5.93 2.71
CA LYS A 160 -25.77 5.37 2.79
C LYS A 160 -26.75 6.33 3.45
N GLN A 161 -26.32 6.99 4.52
CA GLN A 161 -27.14 7.94 5.28
C GLN A 161 -27.38 9.27 4.54
N GLN A 162 -26.49 9.68 3.63
CA GLN A 162 -26.63 10.97 2.91
C GLN A 162 -27.31 10.82 1.55
N LEU A 163 -27.12 9.68 0.87
CA LEU A 163 -27.64 9.42 -0.47
C LEU A 163 -28.97 8.65 -0.48
N GLY A 164 -29.33 8.00 0.63
CA GLY A 164 -30.41 7.01 0.70
C GLY A 164 -29.95 5.64 0.16
N GLU A 165 -30.53 4.57 0.69
CA GLU A 165 -30.08 3.18 0.47
C GLU A 165 -29.89 2.83 -1.02
N ALA A 166 -30.90 3.10 -1.86
CA ALA A 166 -30.87 2.76 -3.28
C ALA A 166 -29.78 3.47 -4.10
N ALA A 167 -29.43 4.71 -3.75
CA ALA A 167 -28.38 5.46 -4.45
C ALA A 167 -26.98 5.13 -3.91
N ALA A 168 -26.89 4.69 -2.65
CA ALA A 168 -25.63 4.33 -2.03
C ALA A 168 -25.16 2.92 -2.39
N ASP A 169 -26.08 2.00 -2.73
CA ASP A 169 -25.71 0.63 -3.10
C ASP A 169 -25.06 0.51 -4.49
N ARG A 170 -24.92 1.61 -5.25
CA ARG A 170 -24.32 1.65 -6.61
C ARG A 170 -24.77 0.44 -7.47
N PRO A 171 -26.09 0.29 -7.71
CA PRO A 171 -26.65 -0.92 -8.29
C PRO A 171 -26.21 -1.16 -9.74
N ASN A 172 -25.72 -0.14 -10.45
CA ASN A 172 -25.25 -0.25 -11.81
C ASN A 172 -23.72 -0.15 -11.90
N PRO A 173 -23.06 -0.90 -12.81
CA PRO A 173 -21.62 -0.76 -13.05
C PRO A 173 -21.19 0.69 -13.31
N GLU A 174 -22.04 1.48 -13.97
CA GLU A 174 -21.82 2.88 -14.30
C GLU A 174 -21.68 3.79 -13.07
N ASP A 175 -22.20 3.37 -11.91
CA ASP A 175 -22.13 4.17 -10.68
C ASP A 175 -20.71 4.22 -10.09
N TYR A 176 -19.80 3.37 -10.59
CA TYR A 176 -18.37 3.39 -10.28
C TYR A 176 -17.54 4.15 -11.32
N TYR A 177 -18.16 4.60 -12.43
CA TYR A 177 -17.47 5.30 -13.49
C TYR A 177 -17.23 6.76 -13.13
N GLY A 178 -15.97 7.18 -13.20
CA GLY A 178 -15.60 8.55 -12.90
C GLY A 178 -15.89 8.97 -11.45
N PRO A 179 -15.92 10.29 -11.20
CA PRO A 179 -16.02 10.86 -9.86
C PRO A 179 -17.31 10.49 -9.12
N PRO A 180 -17.24 10.09 -7.84
CA PRO A 180 -18.45 9.88 -7.04
C PRO A 180 -19.26 11.17 -6.88
N LYS A 181 -20.58 11.08 -7.09
CA LYS A 181 -21.50 12.24 -7.07
C LYS A 181 -21.61 12.95 -5.72
N TRP A 182 -21.19 12.29 -4.63
CA TRP A 182 -21.24 12.83 -3.27
C TRP A 182 -19.99 13.61 -2.86
N VAL A 183 -18.93 13.56 -3.67
CA VAL A 183 -17.70 14.28 -3.38
C VAL A 183 -17.87 15.74 -3.80
N PRO A 184 -17.74 16.72 -2.88
CA PRO A 184 -18.10 18.12 -3.16
C PRO A 184 -16.99 18.93 -3.85
N PHE A 185 -15.89 18.29 -4.25
CA PHE A 185 -14.74 18.94 -4.87
C PHE A 185 -14.32 18.24 -6.17
N PRO A 186 -13.61 18.95 -7.09
CA PRO A 186 -13.19 18.37 -8.35
C PRO A 186 -12.19 17.22 -8.17
N THR A 187 -12.45 16.10 -8.84
CA THR A 187 -11.55 14.95 -8.94
C THR A 187 -11.86 14.19 -10.24
N ASN A 188 -10.93 13.35 -10.68
CA ASN A 188 -11.06 12.38 -11.76
C ASN A 188 -11.00 10.93 -11.22
N ILE A 189 -11.02 10.73 -9.90
CA ILE A 189 -11.11 9.40 -9.30
C ILE A 189 -12.32 8.67 -9.85
N GLY A 190 -12.15 7.42 -10.24
CA GLY A 190 -13.21 6.60 -10.79
C GLY A 190 -12.63 5.38 -11.48
N LEU A 191 -13.46 4.35 -11.61
CA LEU A 191 -13.10 3.13 -12.31
C LEU A 191 -13.48 3.24 -13.78
N ARG A 192 -12.69 2.62 -14.64
CA ARG A 192 -13.01 2.40 -16.04
C ARG A 192 -13.85 1.13 -16.21
N PRO A 193 -14.59 0.96 -17.33
CA PRO A 193 -15.45 -0.21 -17.53
C PRO A 193 -14.77 -1.57 -17.33
N TYR A 194 -13.51 -1.73 -17.75
CA TYR A 194 -12.77 -2.99 -17.52
C TYR A 194 -12.39 -3.20 -16.05
N GLU A 195 -12.17 -2.13 -15.30
CA GLU A 195 -11.86 -2.19 -13.87
C GLU A 195 -13.11 -2.54 -13.07
N VAL A 196 -14.27 -2.02 -13.47
CA VAL A 196 -15.56 -2.40 -12.86
C VAL A 196 -15.93 -3.84 -13.20
N ARG A 197 -15.74 -4.29 -14.45
CA ARG A 197 -15.92 -5.71 -14.79
C ARG A 197 -15.04 -6.60 -13.91
N LYS A 198 -13.78 -6.20 -13.72
CA LYS A 198 -12.86 -6.91 -12.85
C LYS A 198 -13.32 -6.88 -11.39
N LEU A 199 -13.75 -5.74 -10.85
CA LEU A 199 -14.34 -5.65 -9.51
C LEU A 199 -15.52 -6.63 -9.36
N LEU A 200 -16.44 -6.65 -10.33
CA LEU A 200 -17.59 -7.54 -10.31
C LEU A 200 -17.20 -9.02 -10.47
N GLU A 201 -16.07 -9.32 -11.13
CA GLU A 201 -15.49 -10.67 -11.24
C GLU A 201 -14.73 -11.09 -9.98
N ASP A 202 -13.95 -10.21 -9.38
CA ASP A 202 -13.24 -10.44 -8.12
C ASP A 202 -14.23 -10.64 -6.94
N VAL A 203 -15.44 -10.05 -7.06
CA VAL A 203 -16.57 -10.30 -6.15
C VAL A 203 -17.26 -11.65 -6.42
N LYS A 204 -17.03 -12.30 -7.58
CA LYS A 204 -17.60 -13.63 -7.85
C LYS A 204 -16.91 -14.68 -6.98
N VAL A 205 -17.69 -15.14 -5.99
CA VAL A 205 -18.07 -16.54 -5.81
C VAL A 205 -16.91 -17.54 -6.01
N ASN A 206 -16.37 -18.05 -4.91
CA ASN A 206 -15.57 -19.28 -4.87
C ASN A 206 -16.34 -20.46 -5.51
N GLU A 207 -15.71 -21.64 -5.55
CA GLU A 207 -16.34 -22.88 -6.03
C GLU A 207 -17.71 -23.23 -5.39
N THR A 208 -18.11 -22.59 -4.28
CA THR A 208 -19.36 -22.86 -3.56
C THR A 208 -20.45 -21.80 -3.70
N GLY A 209 -20.22 -20.65 -4.33
CA GLY A 209 -21.23 -19.55 -4.31
C GLY A 209 -20.84 -18.32 -3.47
N ALA A 210 -19.74 -18.36 -2.72
CA ALA A 210 -19.47 -17.44 -1.61
C ALA A 210 -18.34 -16.44 -1.92
N SER A 211 -18.48 -15.21 -1.44
CA SER A 211 -17.53 -14.10 -1.66
C SER A 211 -16.93 -13.66 -0.32
N PRO A 212 -15.65 -13.24 -0.25
CA PRO A 212 -15.11 -12.65 0.98
C PRO A 212 -15.92 -11.39 1.34
N VAL A 213 -16.58 -11.42 2.48
CA VAL A 213 -17.35 -10.27 2.96
C VAL A 213 -16.43 -9.36 3.75
N PHE A 214 -16.20 -8.17 3.20
CA PHE A 214 -15.55 -7.06 3.89
C PHE A 214 -16.62 -6.02 4.20
N ASP A 215 -17.12 -6.00 5.42
CA ASP A 215 -18.10 -5.00 5.85
C ASP A 215 -17.38 -3.67 6.12
N LEU A 216 -17.14 -2.91 5.04
CA LEU A 216 -16.44 -1.63 5.10
C LEU A 216 -17.21 -0.64 5.99
N ASN A 217 -18.53 -0.66 5.95
CA ASN A 217 -19.35 0.26 6.73
C ASN A 217 -19.22 -0.02 8.23
N GLU A 218 -19.32 -1.28 8.65
CA GLU A 218 -19.09 -1.67 10.05
C GLU A 218 -17.64 -1.36 10.46
N ALA A 219 -16.66 -1.71 9.62
CA ALA A 219 -15.25 -1.45 9.91
C ALA A 219 -14.96 0.06 10.08
N ASN A 220 -15.50 0.92 9.22
CA ASN A 220 -15.24 2.36 9.26
C ASN A 220 -16.11 3.08 10.31
N SER A 221 -17.38 2.71 10.46
CA SER A 221 -18.30 3.31 11.43
C SER A 221 -18.09 2.81 12.87
N GLY A 222 -17.38 1.70 13.06
CA GLY A 222 -17.06 1.17 14.38
C GLY A 222 -15.85 1.80 15.09
N CYS A 223 -14.91 2.45 14.38
CA CYS A 223 -13.69 3.00 15.01
C CYS A 223 -13.94 4.24 15.90
N ASP A 224 -13.02 4.56 16.79
CA ASP A 224 -13.01 5.85 17.50
C ASP A 224 -12.24 6.93 16.73
N MET A 225 -11.33 6.51 15.84
CA MET A 225 -10.44 7.39 15.06
C MET A 225 -10.00 6.70 13.76
N PHE A 226 -9.77 7.48 12.71
CA PHE A 226 -9.04 7.04 11.52
C PHE A 226 -7.58 7.45 11.62
N VAL A 227 -6.69 6.50 11.38
CA VAL A 227 -5.25 6.69 11.29
C VAL A 227 -4.83 6.35 9.86
N ILE A 228 -4.48 7.36 9.07
CA ILE A 228 -4.28 7.20 7.62
C ILE A 228 -2.80 7.34 7.29
N ARG A 229 -2.21 6.37 6.59
CA ARG A 229 -0.88 6.49 6.01
C ARG A 229 -0.91 7.45 4.82
N SER A 230 -0.86 8.73 5.13
CA SER A 230 -0.93 9.82 4.15
C SER A 230 -0.44 11.14 4.74
N SER A 231 -0.62 12.23 3.98
CA SER A 231 -0.33 13.60 4.40
C SER A 231 -1.38 14.56 3.86
N ARG A 232 -1.60 15.68 4.54
CA ARG A 232 -2.49 16.74 4.04
C ARG A 232 -1.98 17.33 2.71
N ASP A 233 -0.66 17.38 2.51
CA ASP A 233 -0.07 17.76 1.23
C ASP A 233 -0.46 16.87 0.05
N LEU A 234 -0.80 15.60 0.33
CA LEU A 234 -1.21 14.63 -0.67
C LEU A 234 -2.72 14.70 -0.94
N GLU A 235 -3.55 14.77 0.10
CA GLU A 235 -5.01 14.61 -0.01
C GLU A 235 -5.83 15.30 1.08
N GLN A 236 -5.54 16.58 1.36
CA GLN A 236 -6.28 17.34 2.37
C GLN A 236 -7.80 17.23 2.22
N GLU A 237 -8.34 17.44 1.02
CA GLU A 237 -9.77 17.46 0.76
C GLU A 237 -10.44 16.10 1.06
N TRP A 238 -9.74 14.99 0.82
CA TRP A 238 -10.23 13.65 1.12
C TRP A 238 -10.17 13.32 2.61
N LEU A 239 -9.13 13.77 3.31
CA LEU A 239 -9.02 13.61 4.76
C LEU A 239 -10.12 14.38 5.49
N ASP A 240 -10.38 15.61 5.05
CA ASP A 240 -11.41 16.46 5.62
C ASP A 240 -12.81 15.89 5.33
N TYR A 241 -13.06 15.44 4.09
CA TYR A 241 -14.31 14.76 3.73
C TYR A 241 -14.53 13.48 4.56
N LEU A 242 -13.50 12.67 4.76
CA LEU A 242 -13.60 11.45 5.58
C LEU A 242 -13.99 11.78 7.03
N ALA A 243 -13.41 12.85 7.60
CA ALA A 243 -13.70 13.29 8.95
C ALA A 243 -15.15 13.79 9.09
N GLU A 244 -15.61 14.58 8.12
CA GLU A 244 -17.00 15.07 8.06
C GLU A 244 -17.99 13.93 7.87
N PHE A 245 -17.67 12.96 7.01
CA PHE A 245 -18.56 11.85 6.68
C PHE A 245 -18.86 10.94 7.88
N TYR A 246 -17.82 10.54 8.62
CA TYR A 246 -17.99 9.64 9.77
C TYR A 246 -18.19 10.38 11.09
N HIS A 247 -18.00 11.71 11.11
CA HIS A 247 -17.94 12.51 12.32
C HIS A 247 -16.88 12.01 13.32
N LYS A 248 -15.70 11.68 12.81
CA LYS A 248 -14.58 11.12 13.59
C LYS A 248 -13.27 11.83 13.31
N PRO A 249 -12.34 11.86 14.28
CA PRO A 249 -10.99 12.34 14.03
C PRO A 249 -10.31 11.53 12.92
N VAL A 250 -9.68 12.24 11.98
CA VAL A 250 -8.84 11.66 10.92
C VAL A 250 -7.42 12.18 11.10
N VAL A 251 -6.50 11.26 11.40
CA VAL A 251 -5.12 11.57 11.79
C VAL A 251 -4.16 10.98 10.76
N PRO A 252 -3.58 11.81 9.87
CA PRO A 252 -2.53 11.35 8.96
C PRO A 252 -1.23 11.09 9.73
N VAL A 253 -0.60 9.93 9.52
CA VAL A 253 0.66 9.53 10.18
C VAL A 253 1.91 9.82 9.36
N GLY A 254 1.76 10.61 8.30
CA GLY A 254 2.78 10.77 7.28
C GLY A 254 2.84 9.59 6.32
N LEU A 255 3.79 9.63 5.39
CA LEU A 255 3.87 8.66 4.29
C LEU A 255 4.61 7.38 4.69
N LEU A 256 5.34 7.39 5.80
CA LEU A 256 6.11 6.24 6.30
C LEU A 256 6.94 5.57 5.19
N PRO A 257 7.85 6.29 4.50
CA PRO A 257 8.67 5.66 3.48
C PRO A 257 9.61 4.64 4.14
N PRO A 258 9.74 3.40 3.61
CA PRO A 258 10.55 2.34 4.21
C PRO A 258 12.05 2.57 3.91
N MET A 259 12.61 3.62 4.50
CA MET A 259 13.97 4.11 4.22
C MET A 259 15.06 3.39 5.02
N GLN A 260 14.70 2.53 5.97
CA GLN A 260 15.66 1.84 6.86
C GLN A 260 16.64 0.93 6.09
N VAL A 261 16.31 0.54 4.85
CA VAL A 261 17.20 -0.24 3.97
C VAL A 261 18.39 0.59 3.47
N MET A 262 18.31 1.93 3.49
CA MET A 262 19.44 2.79 3.13
C MET A 262 20.54 2.78 4.19
N ASP A 263 20.20 2.59 5.46
CA ASP A 263 21.15 2.75 6.57
C ASP A 263 21.84 1.43 6.99
N SER A 264 21.68 0.34 6.21
CA SER A 264 22.31 -0.95 6.52
C SER A 264 23.70 -1.08 5.88
N GLU A 265 24.74 -1.05 6.72
CA GLU A 265 26.14 -1.31 6.33
C GLU A 265 26.31 -2.70 5.69
N GLU A 266 25.55 -3.71 6.16
CA GLU A 266 25.51 -5.05 5.56
C GLU A 266 24.97 -5.06 4.12
N GLY A 267 24.04 -4.15 3.81
CA GLY A 267 23.47 -4.04 2.47
C GLY A 267 24.43 -3.43 1.45
N ASP A 268 25.37 -2.58 1.88
CA ASP A 268 26.30 -1.85 1.00
C ASP A 268 27.40 -2.75 0.43
N ASN A 269 27.78 -3.80 1.15
CA ASN A 269 28.77 -4.78 0.69
C ASN A 269 28.15 -6.03 0.09
N SER A 270 26.83 -6.07 -0.09
CA SER A 270 26.17 -7.23 -0.69
C SER A 270 26.63 -7.41 -2.16
N PRO A 271 27.01 -8.63 -2.59
CA PRO A 271 27.49 -8.87 -3.96
C PRO A 271 26.49 -8.44 -5.04
N ASP A 272 25.19 -8.56 -4.74
CA ASP A 272 24.12 -8.17 -5.64
C ASP A 272 24.03 -6.65 -5.78
N TRP A 273 24.07 -5.89 -4.68
CA TRP A 273 24.09 -4.44 -4.73
C TRP A 273 25.30 -3.91 -5.51
N LEU A 274 26.50 -4.47 -5.28
CA LEU A 274 27.71 -4.02 -5.99
C LEU A 274 27.59 -4.18 -7.51
N LYS A 275 26.97 -5.28 -7.99
CA LYS A 275 26.69 -5.48 -9.43
C LYS A 275 25.67 -4.48 -9.97
N ILE A 276 24.57 -4.30 -9.24
CA ILE A 276 23.50 -3.36 -9.60
C ILE A 276 24.06 -1.94 -9.69
N LYS A 277 24.79 -1.51 -8.65
CA LYS A 277 25.41 -0.20 -8.58
C LYS A 277 26.42 0.00 -9.70
N ALA A 278 27.28 -0.97 -9.98
CA ALA A 278 28.27 -0.88 -11.06
C ALA A 278 27.60 -0.63 -12.42
N TRP A 279 26.46 -1.28 -12.70
CA TRP A 279 25.71 -0.98 -13.93
C TRP A 279 25.10 0.43 -13.89
N LEU A 280 24.45 0.81 -12.78
CA LEU A 280 23.83 2.12 -12.63
C LEU A 280 24.83 3.29 -12.74
N ASP A 281 26.07 3.12 -12.26
CA ASP A 281 27.16 4.09 -12.32
C ASP A 281 27.60 4.40 -13.76
N THR A 282 27.36 3.49 -14.71
CA THR A 282 27.70 3.70 -16.14
C THR A 282 26.66 4.54 -16.89
N GLN A 283 25.50 4.79 -16.28
CA GLN A 283 24.36 5.44 -16.91
C GLN A 283 24.39 6.96 -16.71
N LYS A 284 23.76 7.70 -17.62
CA LYS A 284 23.63 9.16 -17.50
C LYS A 284 22.69 9.51 -16.33
N GLY A 285 22.86 10.72 -15.78
CA GLY A 285 21.98 11.23 -14.73
C GLY A 285 20.52 11.27 -15.18
N SER A 286 19.62 10.77 -14.33
CA SER A 286 18.18 10.69 -14.57
C SER A 286 17.75 10.07 -15.93
N SER A 287 18.53 9.13 -16.48
CA SER A 287 18.20 8.48 -17.76
C SER A 287 17.55 7.10 -17.62
N VAL A 288 17.75 6.43 -16.49
CA VAL A 288 17.29 5.05 -16.25
C VAL A 288 15.83 5.05 -15.81
N VAL A 289 15.03 4.16 -16.40
CA VAL A 289 13.69 3.80 -15.92
C VAL A 289 13.80 2.61 -14.98
N TYR A 290 13.41 2.79 -13.71
CA TYR A 290 13.23 1.67 -12.79
C TYR A 290 11.86 1.02 -13.03
N ILE A 291 11.79 -0.31 -13.08
CA ILE A 291 10.55 -1.04 -13.38
C ILE A 291 10.31 -2.11 -12.33
N ALA A 292 9.18 -2.02 -11.63
CA ALA A 292 8.73 -3.00 -10.65
C ALA A 292 7.21 -3.00 -10.47
N PHE A 293 6.60 -4.18 -10.40
CA PHE A 293 5.15 -4.37 -10.24
C PHE A 293 4.76 -4.90 -8.85
N GLY A 294 5.67 -4.79 -7.88
CA GLY A 294 5.44 -5.29 -6.52
C GLY A 294 5.36 -6.81 -6.45
N SER A 295 4.97 -7.33 -5.28
CA SER A 295 4.88 -8.76 -5.01
C SER A 295 3.48 -9.36 -5.23
N GLU A 296 2.44 -8.52 -5.29
CA GLU A 296 1.05 -8.98 -5.41
C GLU A 296 0.59 -9.11 -6.87
N VAL A 297 1.19 -8.35 -7.80
CA VAL A 297 0.79 -8.38 -9.22
C VAL A 297 1.46 -9.55 -9.94
N LYS A 298 0.64 -10.45 -10.49
CA LYS A 298 1.04 -11.50 -11.43
C LYS A 298 0.59 -11.12 -12.83
N LEU A 299 1.55 -10.84 -13.73
CA LEU A 299 1.25 -10.48 -15.11
C LEU A 299 0.97 -11.72 -15.95
N SER A 300 -0.05 -11.65 -16.82
CA SER A 300 -0.27 -12.69 -17.85
C SER A 300 0.85 -12.67 -18.88
N GLN A 301 1.03 -13.80 -19.59
CA GLN A 301 1.97 -13.92 -20.70
C GLN A 301 1.80 -12.79 -21.73
N GLU A 302 0.57 -12.49 -22.13
CA GLU A 302 0.26 -11.44 -23.10
C GLU A 302 0.69 -10.05 -22.60
N ASN A 303 0.32 -9.70 -21.37
CA ASN A 303 0.68 -8.41 -20.76
C ASN A 303 2.20 -8.28 -20.62
N LEU A 304 2.90 -9.36 -20.26
CA LEU A 304 4.34 -9.33 -20.12
C LEU A 304 5.05 -9.21 -21.48
N THR A 305 4.54 -9.87 -22.52
CA THR A 305 5.04 -9.75 -23.90
C THR A 305 4.92 -8.31 -24.40
N GLU A 306 3.72 -7.70 -24.31
CA GLU A 306 3.52 -6.31 -24.77
C GLU A 306 4.33 -5.31 -23.95
N LEU A 307 4.46 -5.54 -22.64
CA LEU A 307 5.28 -4.73 -21.74
C LEU A 307 6.76 -4.80 -22.13
N GLY A 308 7.31 -6.01 -22.28
CA GLY A 308 8.70 -6.23 -22.65
C GLY A 308 9.03 -5.58 -24.01
N LEU A 309 8.22 -5.86 -25.03
CA LEU A 309 8.41 -5.27 -26.36
C LEU A 309 8.23 -3.75 -26.36
N GLY A 310 7.38 -3.21 -25.48
CA GLY A 310 7.22 -1.76 -25.32
C GLY A 310 8.41 -1.09 -24.65
N ILE A 311 8.97 -1.71 -23.61
CA ILE A 311 10.22 -1.28 -22.98
C ILE A 311 11.36 -1.33 -24.00
N GLU A 312 11.44 -2.40 -24.79
CA GLU A 312 12.42 -2.54 -25.86
C GLU A 312 12.27 -1.40 -26.89
N LEU A 313 11.06 -1.18 -27.40
CA LEU A 313 10.74 -0.14 -28.39
C LEU A 313 10.96 1.29 -27.89
N SER A 314 10.93 1.51 -26.57
CA SER A 314 11.21 2.83 -25.98
C SER A 314 12.65 3.29 -26.26
N GLY A 315 13.60 2.36 -26.42
CA GLY A 315 15.02 2.67 -26.58
C GLY A 315 15.70 3.27 -25.34
N LEU A 316 14.98 3.37 -24.21
CA LEU A 316 15.51 3.96 -22.97
C LEU A 316 16.35 2.94 -22.20
N PRO A 317 17.32 3.40 -21.39
CA PRO A 317 17.95 2.57 -20.38
C PRO A 317 16.97 2.18 -19.29
N PHE A 318 17.00 0.93 -18.82
CA PHE A 318 16.07 0.47 -17.80
C PHE A 318 16.67 -0.57 -16.85
N PHE A 319 16.16 -0.60 -15.62
CA PHE A 319 16.42 -1.64 -14.65
C PHE A 319 15.09 -2.26 -14.23
N TRP A 320 14.83 -3.50 -14.63
CA TRP A 320 13.57 -4.19 -14.40
C TRP A 320 13.73 -5.31 -13.39
N VAL A 321 13.10 -5.17 -12.23
CA VAL A 321 12.95 -6.27 -11.26
C VAL A 321 11.77 -7.13 -11.68
N LEU A 322 12.05 -8.38 -12.04
CA LEU A 322 11.06 -9.34 -12.53
C LEU A 322 11.26 -10.69 -11.83
N ARG A 323 10.18 -11.32 -11.40
CA ARG A 323 10.25 -12.64 -10.77
C ARG A 323 10.78 -13.68 -11.73
N LYS A 324 11.59 -14.62 -11.22
CA LYS A 324 12.22 -15.67 -12.03
C LYS A 324 11.21 -16.44 -12.87
N GLU A 325 10.06 -16.79 -12.29
CA GLU A 325 8.99 -17.52 -13.01
C GLU A 325 8.41 -16.71 -14.18
N SER A 326 8.41 -15.39 -14.09
CA SER A 326 7.91 -14.50 -15.15
C SER A 326 8.94 -14.27 -16.25
N VAL A 327 10.23 -14.50 -16.01
CA VAL A 327 11.29 -14.31 -17.04
C VAL A 327 11.10 -15.27 -18.20
N GLU A 328 10.62 -16.48 -17.94
CA GLU A 328 10.31 -17.49 -18.98
C GLU A 328 9.20 -17.05 -19.93
N LEU A 329 8.42 -16.05 -19.52
CA LEU A 329 7.35 -15.45 -20.32
C LEU A 329 7.85 -14.27 -21.15
N LEU A 330 9.13 -13.88 -21.08
CA LEU A 330 9.67 -12.82 -21.93
C LEU A 330 9.88 -13.33 -23.37
N PRO A 331 9.81 -12.45 -24.39
CA PRO A 331 10.08 -12.84 -25.78
C PRO A 331 11.47 -13.48 -25.95
N ASP A 332 11.57 -14.50 -26.80
CA ASP A 332 12.84 -15.18 -27.08
C ASP A 332 13.95 -14.18 -27.46
N GLY A 333 15.12 -14.32 -26.83
CA GLY A 333 16.28 -13.45 -27.05
C GLY A 333 16.12 -12.02 -26.50
N PHE A 334 15.13 -11.74 -25.64
CA PHE A 334 14.92 -10.40 -25.07
C PHE A 334 16.16 -9.85 -24.37
N GLU A 335 16.79 -10.63 -23.48
CA GLU A 335 17.98 -10.20 -22.73
C GLU A 335 19.16 -9.88 -23.65
N ASP A 336 19.33 -10.63 -24.74
CA ASP A 336 20.40 -10.40 -25.73
C ASP A 336 20.21 -9.09 -26.50
N ARG A 337 18.96 -8.72 -26.80
CA ARG A 337 18.61 -7.48 -27.53
C ARG A 337 18.72 -6.21 -26.69
N ILE A 338 18.71 -6.34 -25.36
CA ILE A 338 18.73 -5.19 -24.42
C ILE A 338 20.06 -5.05 -23.66
N LYS A 339 21.01 -5.98 -23.83
CA LYS A 339 22.23 -6.09 -23.01
C LYS A 339 23.11 -4.84 -22.91
N ASP A 340 22.99 -3.91 -23.86
CA ASP A 340 23.73 -2.65 -23.92
C ASP A 340 23.07 -1.53 -23.09
N ARG A 341 21.79 -1.68 -22.74
CA ARG A 341 20.99 -0.59 -22.16
C ARG A 341 20.03 -1.02 -21.04
N GLY A 342 19.82 -2.30 -20.83
CA GLY A 342 18.82 -2.82 -19.89
C GLY A 342 19.35 -3.93 -19.01
N VAL A 343 18.78 -4.04 -17.81
CA VAL A 343 19.00 -5.16 -16.90
C VAL A 343 17.65 -5.74 -16.49
N VAL A 344 17.50 -7.07 -16.61
CA VAL A 344 16.41 -7.84 -16.00
C VAL A 344 16.95 -8.53 -14.75
N TRP A 345 16.53 -8.07 -13.59
CA TRP A 345 16.97 -8.57 -12.30
C TRP A 345 15.97 -9.58 -11.73
N LYS A 346 16.44 -10.82 -11.51
CA LYS A 346 15.59 -12.00 -11.28
C LYS A 346 15.38 -12.37 -9.82
N THR A 347 16.12 -11.72 -8.92
CA THR A 347 16.11 -11.97 -7.48
C THR A 347 15.66 -10.73 -6.72
N TRP A 348 15.68 -10.79 -5.39
CA TRP A 348 15.43 -9.61 -4.57
C TRP A 348 16.40 -8.47 -4.96
N ALA A 349 15.89 -7.25 -4.99
CA ALA A 349 16.66 -6.05 -5.31
C ALA A 349 16.49 -5.03 -4.18
N PRO A 350 17.57 -4.30 -3.80
CA PRO A 350 17.49 -3.24 -2.80
C PRO A 350 16.82 -2.00 -3.40
N GLN A 351 15.50 -2.06 -3.61
CA GLN A 351 14.72 -1.03 -4.30
C GLN A 351 15.00 0.39 -3.79
N PRO A 352 15.04 0.68 -2.47
CA PRO A 352 15.37 2.02 -1.99
C PRO A 352 16.75 2.53 -2.44
N LYS A 353 17.76 1.64 -2.53
CA LYS A 353 19.10 2.00 -2.99
C LYS A 353 19.15 2.27 -4.50
N ILE A 354 18.38 1.50 -5.28
CA ILE A 354 18.24 1.72 -6.72
C ILE A 354 17.56 3.06 -6.98
N LEU A 355 16.43 3.31 -6.31
CA LEU A 355 15.68 4.56 -6.45
C LEU A 355 16.49 5.78 -5.99
N ALA A 356 17.37 5.64 -4.98
CA ALA A 356 18.27 6.70 -4.55
C ALA A 356 19.39 7.02 -5.55
N HIS A 357 19.65 6.15 -6.53
CA HIS A 357 20.77 6.32 -7.45
C HIS A 357 20.52 7.45 -8.44
N SER A 358 21.53 8.31 -8.65
CA SER A 358 21.41 9.54 -9.47
C SER A 358 21.09 9.29 -10.96
N SER A 359 21.34 8.08 -11.45
CA SER A 359 20.99 7.71 -12.84
C SER A 359 19.52 7.35 -13.03
N VAL A 360 18.77 7.04 -11.97
CA VAL A 360 17.33 6.81 -12.06
C VAL A 360 16.61 8.15 -12.22
N GLY A 361 15.70 8.23 -13.20
CA GLY A 361 14.94 9.45 -13.48
C GLY A 361 13.42 9.25 -13.48
N GLY A 362 12.96 8.01 -13.56
CA GLY A 362 11.54 7.68 -13.61
C GLY A 362 11.27 6.22 -13.27
N CYS A 363 10.01 5.91 -13.00
CA CYS A 363 9.59 4.59 -12.57
C CYS A 363 8.35 4.12 -13.32
N LEU A 364 8.40 2.91 -13.88
CA LEU A 364 7.21 2.20 -14.37
C LEU A 364 6.67 1.31 -13.25
N THR A 365 5.43 1.57 -12.82
CA THR A 365 4.86 1.00 -11.60
C THR A 365 3.42 0.55 -11.77
N HIS A 366 3.06 -0.48 -11.01
CA HIS A 366 1.68 -0.92 -10.79
C HIS A 366 0.82 0.03 -9.96
N CYS A 367 1.38 1.12 -9.41
CA CYS A 367 0.66 2.12 -8.61
C CYS A 367 0.22 1.65 -7.21
N GLY A 368 0.84 0.61 -6.65
CA GLY A 368 0.62 0.25 -5.24
C GLY A 368 1.08 1.37 -4.30
N SER A 369 0.29 1.64 -3.25
CA SER A 369 0.50 2.78 -2.32
C SER A 369 1.96 2.91 -1.83
N GLY A 370 2.56 1.80 -1.36
CA GLY A 370 3.95 1.79 -0.91
C GLY A 370 4.96 2.17 -2.01
N SER A 371 4.84 1.58 -3.20
CA SER A 371 5.72 1.88 -4.33
C SER A 371 5.58 3.32 -4.82
N MET A 372 4.37 3.88 -4.79
CA MET A 372 4.14 5.27 -5.16
C MET A 372 4.84 6.23 -4.21
N ILE A 373 4.75 5.96 -2.91
CA ILE A 373 5.45 6.72 -1.87
C ILE A 373 6.96 6.65 -2.08
N GLU A 374 7.51 5.45 -2.30
CA GLU A 374 8.96 5.26 -2.52
C GLU A 374 9.45 5.97 -3.80
N ASN A 375 8.74 5.83 -4.91
CA ASN A 375 9.14 6.45 -6.17
C ASN A 375 9.12 7.98 -6.07
N LEU A 376 8.04 8.54 -5.49
CA LEU A 376 7.89 9.98 -5.33
C LEU A 376 8.81 10.55 -4.25
N TYR A 377 9.19 9.77 -3.22
CA TYR A 377 10.19 10.19 -2.24
C TYR A 377 11.48 10.69 -2.89
N PHE A 378 11.92 10.04 -3.97
CA PHE A 378 13.10 10.44 -4.74
C PHE A 378 12.79 11.38 -5.92
N GLY A 379 11.54 11.80 -6.08
CA GLY A 379 11.11 12.74 -7.11
C GLY A 379 11.10 12.17 -8.53
N HIS A 380 10.96 10.86 -8.68
CA HIS A 380 10.91 10.18 -9.97
C HIS A 380 9.59 10.41 -10.69
N VAL A 381 9.64 10.71 -11.99
CA VAL A 381 8.43 10.76 -12.82
C VAL A 381 7.82 9.37 -12.94
N LEU A 382 6.49 9.29 -12.85
CA LEU A 382 5.81 8.00 -12.86
C LEU A 382 5.29 7.65 -14.26
N VAL A 383 5.47 6.40 -14.65
CA VAL A 383 4.71 5.76 -15.71
C VAL A 383 3.85 4.70 -15.03
N MET A 384 2.54 4.84 -15.17
CA MET A 384 1.56 4.17 -14.33
C MET A 384 0.84 3.10 -15.13
N LEU A 385 0.80 1.88 -14.61
CA LEU A 385 0.11 0.75 -15.22
C LEU A 385 -0.61 -0.05 -14.13
N PRO A 386 -1.77 0.43 -13.63
CA PRO A 386 -2.48 -0.22 -12.53
C PRO A 386 -3.05 -1.58 -12.95
N PHE A 387 -3.16 -2.50 -11.99
CA PHE A 387 -3.75 -3.83 -12.17
C PHE A 387 -4.82 -4.18 -11.12
N LEU A 388 -4.78 -3.56 -9.94
CA LEU A 388 -5.79 -3.69 -8.89
C LEU A 388 -6.63 -2.40 -8.77
N LEU A 389 -7.74 -2.47 -8.06
CA LEU A 389 -8.72 -1.39 -8.03
C LEU A 389 -8.22 -0.15 -7.29
N ASP A 390 -7.60 -0.34 -6.12
CA ASP A 390 -6.98 0.74 -5.34
C ASP A 390 -5.85 1.44 -6.13
N GLN A 391 -5.09 0.67 -6.90
CA GLN A 391 -4.02 1.16 -7.78
C GLN A 391 -4.57 2.09 -8.87
N ALA A 392 -5.72 1.74 -9.45
CA ALA A 392 -6.39 2.56 -10.46
C ALA A 392 -6.82 3.92 -9.88
N LEU A 393 -7.35 3.96 -8.65
CA LEU A 393 -7.71 5.24 -8.02
C LEU A 393 -6.45 6.07 -7.76
N TYR A 394 -5.38 5.45 -7.26
CA TYR A 394 -4.11 6.12 -7.00
C TYR A 394 -3.54 6.76 -8.29
N SER A 395 -3.59 6.04 -9.41
CA SER A 395 -3.08 6.56 -10.69
C SER A 395 -3.87 7.77 -11.19
N ARG A 396 -5.19 7.83 -11.00
CA ARG A 396 -6.02 9.01 -11.32
C ARG A 396 -5.57 10.25 -10.55
N VAL A 397 -5.33 10.10 -9.24
CA VAL A 397 -4.87 11.22 -8.39
C VAL A 397 -3.48 11.70 -8.80
N MET A 398 -2.57 10.79 -9.17
CA MET A 398 -1.24 11.20 -9.62
C MET A 398 -1.23 11.84 -11.01
N GLU A 399 -2.15 11.41 -11.88
CA GLU A 399 -2.39 12.05 -13.18
C GLU A 399 -2.95 13.46 -13.00
N GLU A 400 -3.91 13.67 -12.08
CA GLU A 400 -4.43 15.00 -11.70
C GLU A 400 -3.32 15.94 -11.21
N LYS A 401 -2.42 15.42 -10.35
CA LYS A 401 -1.25 16.17 -9.87
C LYS A 401 -0.16 16.33 -10.92
N LYS A 402 -0.32 15.73 -12.10
CA LYS A 402 0.62 15.73 -13.22
C LYS A 402 2.02 15.33 -12.77
N VAL A 403 2.14 14.26 -11.97
CA VAL A 403 3.45 13.70 -11.55
C VAL A 403 3.81 12.43 -12.32
N GLY A 404 2.89 11.94 -13.14
CA GLY A 404 3.11 10.80 -14.01
C GLY A 404 2.07 10.68 -15.12
N ILE A 405 2.28 9.69 -15.97
CA ILE A 405 1.44 9.37 -17.12
C ILE A 405 0.95 7.94 -16.97
N GLU A 406 -0.36 7.74 -17.07
CA GLU A 406 -0.90 6.38 -17.16
C GLU A 406 -0.81 5.85 -18.58
N ILE A 407 -0.38 4.59 -18.71
CA ILE A 407 -0.35 3.89 -19.99
C ILE A 407 -1.80 3.69 -20.47
N PRO A 408 -2.15 4.22 -21.66
CA PRO A 408 -3.48 4.01 -22.22
C PRO A 408 -3.80 2.53 -22.41
N ARG A 409 -4.99 2.14 -21.94
CA ARG A 409 -5.58 0.82 -22.09
C ARG A 409 -6.86 0.89 -22.92
N ASN A 410 -7.19 -0.21 -23.58
CA ASN A 410 -8.47 -0.40 -24.26
C ASN A 410 -9.61 -0.37 -23.21
N PRO A 411 -10.63 0.50 -23.35
CA PRO A 411 -11.74 0.58 -22.39
C PRO A 411 -12.57 -0.73 -22.25
N GLN A 412 -12.56 -1.60 -23.27
CA GLN A 412 -13.41 -2.78 -23.34
C GLN A 412 -12.79 -4.06 -22.78
N ASP A 413 -11.48 -4.18 -22.71
CA ASP A 413 -10.82 -5.38 -22.16
C ASP A 413 -9.63 -5.06 -21.25
N GLY A 414 -9.25 -3.78 -21.14
CA GLY A 414 -8.11 -3.35 -20.34
C GLY A 414 -6.75 -3.68 -20.97
N SER A 415 -6.69 -4.20 -22.20
CA SER A 415 -5.44 -4.49 -22.90
C SER A 415 -4.65 -3.21 -23.19
N PHE A 416 -3.32 -3.33 -23.27
CA PHE A 416 -2.42 -2.26 -23.71
C PHE A 416 -1.47 -2.79 -24.77
N THR A 417 -0.79 -1.89 -25.48
CA THR A 417 0.12 -2.27 -26.56
C THR A 417 1.54 -1.85 -26.23
N ARG A 418 2.53 -2.55 -26.80
CA ARG A 418 3.94 -2.14 -26.78
C ARG A 418 4.14 -0.70 -27.24
N THR A 419 3.33 -0.24 -28.18
CA THR A 419 3.36 1.14 -28.67
C THR A 419 2.87 2.13 -27.61
N SER A 420 1.82 1.83 -26.87
CA SER A 420 1.36 2.70 -25.77
C SER A 420 2.36 2.75 -24.62
N VAL A 421 2.99 1.61 -24.29
CA VAL A 421 4.09 1.53 -23.31
C VAL A 421 5.26 2.40 -23.75
N ALA A 422 5.77 2.21 -24.97
CA ALA A 422 6.94 2.94 -25.49
C ALA A 422 6.69 4.46 -25.55
N LYS A 423 5.48 4.87 -25.97
CA LYS A 423 5.10 6.29 -26.00
C LYS A 423 5.02 6.90 -24.61
N ALA A 424 4.39 6.23 -23.64
CA ALA A 424 4.29 6.73 -22.27
C ALA A 424 5.68 6.87 -21.62
N LEU A 425 6.56 5.89 -21.83
CA LEU A 425 7.95 5.93 -21.36
C LEU A 425 8.73 7.12 -21.96
N LYS A 426 8.68 7.30 -23.28
CA LYS A 426 9.35 8.43 -23.96
C LYS A 426 8.80 9.77 -23.51
N LEU A 427 7.48 9.88 -23.43
CA LEU A 427 6.81 11.09 -22.97
C LEU A 427 7.28 11.47 -21.56
N ALA A 428 7.23 10.53 -20.62
CA ALA A 428 7.63 10.79 -19.24
C ALA A 428 9.12 11.17 -19.12
N MET A 429 10.00 10.44 -19.82
CA MET A 429 11.44 10.50 -19.57
C MET A 429 12.18 11.57 -20.39
N VAL A 430 11.88 11.69 -21.68
CA VAL A 430 12.74 12.43 -22.62
C VAL A 430 12.03 13.51 -23.42
N ASP A 431 10.74 13.35 -23.71
CA ASP A 431 10.04 14.32 -24.54
C ASP A 431 9.86 15.66 -23.80
N HIS A 432 9.82 16.74 -24.58
CA HIS A 432 9.63 18.10 -24.06
C HIS A 432 8.26 18.28 -23.41
N GLU A 433 7.22 17.68 -23.99
CA GLU A 433 5.84 17.66 -23.46
C GLU A 433 5.78 17.03 -22.05
N GLY A 434 6.69 16.10 -21.76
CA GLY A 434 6.85 15.46 -20.46
C GLY A 434 7.50 16.30 -19.36
N SER A 435 8.08 17.46 -19.70
CA SER A 435 8.91 18.24 -18.78
C SER A 435 8.15 18.71 -17.53
N ALA A 436 6.87 19.04 -17.68
CA ALA A 436 6.01 19.41 -16.56
C ALA A 436 5.85 18.26 -15.56
N TYR A 437 5.70 17.01 -16.04
CA TYR A 437 5.58 15.84 -15.16
C TYR A 437 6.85 15.59 -14.36
N ARG A 438 8.02 15.67 -15.01
CA ARG A 438 9.33 15.54 -14.32
C ARG A 438 9.54 16.65 -13.29
N LYS A 439 9.14 17.89 -13.59
CA LYS A 439 9.23 19.01 -12.64
C LYS A 439 8.31 18.78 -11.44
N ASN A 440 7.05 18.44 -11.67
CA ASN A 440 6.08 18.24 -10.61
C ASN A 440 6.43 17.04 -9.71
N ALA A 441 6.92 15.94 -10.30
CA ALA A 441 7.44 14.79 -9.56
C ALA A 441 8.58 15.19 -8.62
N LYS A 442 9.52 16.03 -9.07
CA LYS A 442 10.58 16.58 -8.22
C LYS A 442 10.04 17.48 -7.10
N GLU A 443 9.07 18.34 -7.40
CA GLU A 443 8.48 19.23 -6.40
C GLU A 443 7.69 18.48 -5.33
N ILE A 444 6.85 17.51 -5.71
CA ILE A 444 6.15 16.67 -4.73
C ILE A 444 7.14 15.81 -3.93
N GLY A 445 8.24 15.38 -4.57
CA GLY A 445 9.29 14.61 -3.91
C GLY A 445 9.98 15.35 -2.78
N LYS A 446 10.10 16.69 -2.85
CA LYS A 446 10.58 17.50 -1.72
C LYS A 446 9.68 17.39 -0.50
N LYS A 447 8.36 17.26 -0.68
CA LYS A 447 7.42 17.05 0.42
C LYS A 447 7.49 15.63 0.94
N PHE A 448 7.57 14.66 0.04
CA PHE A 448 7.63 13.23 0.40
C PHE A 448 8.91 12.90 1.17
N SER A 449 10.03 13.57 0.87
CA SER A 449 11.32 13.40 1.55
C SER A 449 11.55 14.37 2.72
N ASN A 450 10.59 15.25 3.04
CA ASN A 450 10.74 16.20 4.13
C ASN A 450 10.62 15.50 5.50
N LYS A 451 11.76 15.27 6.15
CA LYS A 451 11.83 14.60 7.45
C LYS A 451 11.13 15.38 8.56
N ASP A 452 11.25 16.71 8.57
CA ASP A 452 10.64 17.55 9.62
C ASP A 452 9.12 17.51 9.53
N LEU A 453 8.58 17.55 8.31
CA LEU A 453 7.15 17.40 8.04
C LEU A 453 6.63 16.04 8.53
N HIS A 454 7.29 14.94 8.18
CA HIS A 454 6.86 13.60 8.64
C HIS A 454 7.04 13.41 10.14
N ASN A 455 8.08 13.99 10.73
CA ASN A 455 8.25 14.01 12.18
C ASN A 455 7.10 14.76 12.86
N GLN A 456 6.62 15.85 12.28
CA GLN A 456 5.45 16.57 12.79
C GLN A 456 4.20 15.70 12.72
N TYR A 457 3.92 15.04 11.60
CA TYR A 457 2.80 14.09 11.50
C TYR A 457 2.86 12.98 12.56
N ILE A 458 4.06 12.44 12.83
CA ILE A 458 4.26 11.43 13.88
C ILE A 458 3.96 12.01 15.28
N GLN A 459 4.41 13.23 15.57
CA GLN A 459 4.14 13.87 16.86
C GLN A 459 2.65 14.17 17.05
N ASP A 460 2.00 14.74 16.03
CA ASP A 460 0.56 15.02 16.05
C ASP A 460 -0.25 13.73 16.21
N PHE A 461 0.20 12.66 15.57
CA PHE A 461 -0.37 11.32 15.72
C PHE A 461 -0.29 10.81 17.17
N ILE A 462 0.89 10.87 17.79
CA ILE A 462 1.08 10.42 19.18
C ILE A 462 0.23 11.25 20.15
N VAL A 463 0.25 12.58 20.00
CA VAL A 463 -0.59 13.49 20.80
C VAL A 463 -2.07 13.15 20.65
N SER A 464 -2.53 12.83 19.44
CA SER A 464 -3.92 12.43 19.20
C SER A 464 -4.29 11.15 19.97
N LEU A 465 -3.40 10.16 20.00
CA LEU A 465 -3.64 8.92 20.75
C LEU A 465 -3.71 9.15 22.27
N GLN A 466 -2.85 10.03 22.81
CA GLN A 466 -2.80 10.34 24.24
C GLN A 466 -4.03 11.13 24.70
N ASN A 467 -4.48 12.09 23.89
CA ASN A 467 -5.64 12.93 24.21
C ASN A 467 -6.96 12.15 24.12
N SER A 468 -7.08 11.23 23.16
CA SER A 468 -8.29 10.41 23.01
C SER A 468 -8.36 9.28 24.05
N GLY A 469 -7.22 8.76 24.52
CA GLY A 469 -7.17 7.72 25.56
C GLY A 469 -7.58 8.19 26.98
N THR A 470 -7.58 9.50 27.23
CA THR A 470 -7.96 10.10 28.52
C THR A 470 -9.45 10.44 28.63
N GLN A 471 -10.19 10.51 27.51
CA GLN A 471 -11.63 10.80 27.51
C GLN A 471 -12.52 9.55 27.65
N SER A 472 -11.95 8.35 27.46
CA SER A 472 -12.67 7.07 27.44
C SER A 472 -12.53 6.21 28.71
N LYS A 473 -11.83 6.71 29.74
CA LYS A 473 -11.73 6.10 31.08
C LYS A 473 -12.59 6.90 32.04
#